data_AF-A0A9Q3GLP7-F1
#
_entry.id   AF-A0A9Q3GLP7-F1
#
_cell.length_a   1.000
_cell.length_b   1.000
_cell.length_c   1.000
_cell.angle_alpha   90.00
_cell.angle_beta   90.00
_cell.angle_gamma   90.00
#
_symmetry.space_group_name_H-M   'P 1'
#
loop_
_entity.id
_entity.type
_entity.pdbx_description
1 polymer ?
#
loop_
_entity_poly.entity_id
_entity_poly.type
_entity_poly.pdbx_seq_one_letter_code
_entity_poly.pdbx_strand_id
1 'polypeptide(L)'
;MTSIGTIIKGIIIPHRKGNIRLNPGKNRNITIGTNNKKFSLDIYQISTHDPLEELLNEFREGQFSTNLTSKQKLSLLKILRKNRPAFSIGEEPLGKIRGHDIESYLDVERPYPLILRRPPYLESLGTRKEILKHINELLEMDVIRNIGHNEIVEITTPVLITWHDCKSRLCGYFRALNNYKKADRYPIPRIPHELDKLEKDKYITKMDCMKGFHHNGDVIWHQNAPAHFQRTMETIFQKEILEVWMVVYIDDIIIYSETWEYHVQYIDRVLSKCTPINLKISLKKCNSGQQELLALGHKVSGLCLAIDKNKVEALLQKPVPKNIKEMQYFLGFASYYRNHIKSFAHITSSLYKLCSKDIVFEITKGRRDADERIKHELTHSPVLSLPEFELPFKLYIDAAFSQGLGAALHQRKIVDG
;
A
#
# COMPACT_ATOMS: atom_id res chain seq x y z
N MET A 1 -37.87 33.70 -24.49
CA MET A 1 -36.61 33.48 -23.74
C MET A 1 -36.32 31.99 -23.73
N THR A 2 -35.56 31.51 -24.72
CA THR A 2 -34.80 30.25 -24.74
C THR A 2 -34.26 30.04 -26.16
N SER A 3 -32.94 30.04 -26.32
CA SER A 3 -32.21 29.23 -27.30
C SER A 3 -30.71 29.44 -27.09
N ILE A 4 -30.14 28.65 -26.20
CA ILE A 4 -28.69 28.59 -25.92
C ILE A 4 -28.02 27.83 -27.08
N GLY A 5 -27.01 28.44 -27.69
CA GLY A 5 -26.41 28.01 -28.96
C GLY A 5 -25.60 26.70 -28.93
N THR A 6 -25.41 26.14 -30.11
CA THR A 6 -24.72 24.86 -30.37
C THR A 6 -23.23 24.92 -30.02
N ILE A 7 -22.78 24.01 -29.15
CA ILE A 7 -21.38 23.84 -28.77
C ILE A 7 -20.68 22.92 -29.76
N ILE A 8 -19.65 23.41 -30.45
CA ILE A 8 -18.65 22.56 -31.10
C ILE A 8 -17.28 22.95 -30.52
N LYS A 9 -16.72 22.06 -29.70
CA LYS A 9 -15.35 22.08 -29.13
C LYS A 9 -14.78 23.49 -28.83
N GLY A 10 -15.23 24.09 -27.72
CA GLY A 10 -14.44 25.04 -26.95
C GLY A 10 -14.35 26.49 -27.45
N ILE A 11 -15.13 26.91 -28.45
CA ILE A 11 -15.15 28.32 -28.90
C ILE A 11 -16.57 28.89 -28.78
N ILE A 12 -16.74 29.94 -27.98
CA ILE A 12 -18.00 30.71 -27.86
C ILE A 12 -17.94 31.84 -28.90
N ILE A 13 -18.83 31.82 -29.89
CA ILE A 13 -18.95 32.90 -30.89
C ILE A 13 -20.22 33.72 -30.60
N PRO A 14 -20.12 35.02 -30.30
CA PRO A 14 -21.30 35.86 -30.10
C PRO A 14 -21.97 36.17 -31.44
N HIS A 15 -23.31 36.09 -31.48
CA HIS A 15 -24.10 36.37 -32.69
C HIS A 15 -23.95 37.84 -33.14
N ARG A 16 -23.17 38.08 -34.20
CA ARG A 16 -23.39 39.23 -35.09
C ARG A 16 -23.51 38.75 -36.53
N LYS A 17 -24.49 39.31 -37.23
CA LYS A 17 -24.92 38.95 -38.60
C LYS A 17 -23.72 38.96 -39.56
N GLY A 18 -23.26 37.77 -39.94
CA GLY A 18 -22.25 37.57 -40.97
C GLY A 18 -22.32 36.12 -41.44
N ASN A 19 -22.39 35.89 -42.76
CA ASN A 19 -22.45 34.55 -43.34
C ASN A 19 -21.08 33.89 -43.24
N ILE A 20 -21.00 32.71 -42.62
CA ILE A 20 -19.78 31.89 -42.54
C ILE A 20 -19.78 30.93 -43.73
N ARG A 21 -18.73 30.96 -44.57
CA ARG A 21 -18.47 29.95 -45.61
C ARG A 21 -17.21 29.17 -45.25
N LEU A 22 -17.32 27.84 -45.26
CA LEU A 22 -16.21 26.91 -45.07
C LEU A 22 -15.80 26.36 -46.43
N ASN A 23 -14.54 26.58 -46.84
CA ASN A 23 -13.98 25.95 -48.05
C ASN A 23 -13.23 24.66 -47.68
N PRO A 24 -13.46 23.53 -48.38
CA PRO A 24 -12.82 22.27 -48.07
C PRO A 24 -11.44 22.19 -48.75
N GLY A 25 -10.39 22.50 -48.00
CA GLY A 25 -8.99 22.35 -48.41
C GLY A 25 -8.07 22.28 -47.19
N LYS A 26 -6.90 21.64 -47.31
CA LYS A 26 -6.03 21.16 -46.21
C LYS A 26 -5.52 22.21 -45.20
N ASN A 27 -5.78 23.51 -45.38
CA ASN A 27 -5.56 24.55 -44.37
C ASN A 27 -6.85 25.34 -44.15
N ARG A 28 -7.45 25.22 -42.95
CA ARG A 28 -8.70 25.88 -42.59
C ARG A 28 -8.44 27.34 -42.19
N ASN A 29 -8.52 28.26 -43.15
CA ASN A 29 -8.59 29.69 -42.84
C ASN A 29 -10.06 30.11 -42.73
N ILE A 30 -10.46 30.65 -41.58
CA ILE A 30 -11.79 31.25 -41.40
C ILE A 30 -11.65 32.76 -41.60
N THR A 31 -12.36 33.32 -42.58
CA THR A 31 -12.37 34.76 -42.83
C THR A 31 -13.65 35.36 -42.24
N ILE A 32 -13.51 36.27 -41.28
CA ILE A 32 -14.62 37.08 -40.74
C ILE A 32 -14.34 38.53 -41.13
N GLY A 33 -15.22 39.16 -41.92
CA GLY A 33 -15.15 40.58 -42.28
C GLY A 33 -16.51 41.26 -41.99
N THR A 34 -16.57 42.52 -41.61
CA THR A 34 -16.14 43.68 -42.40
C THR A 34 -15.18 44.61 -41.65
N ASN A 35 -13.88 44.48 -41.93
CA ASN A 35 -12.85 45.54 -41.95
C ASN A 35 -11.49 44.84 -41.97
N ASN A 36 -10.52 45.43 -42.68
CA ASN A 36 -9.26 44.88 -43.17
C ASN A 36 -8.23 44.43 -42.08
N LYS A 37 -8.64 43.71 -41.03
CA LYS A 37 -7.73 43.07 -40.07
C LYS A 37 -7.72 41.56 -40.29
N LYS A 38 -6.62 41.06 -40.85
CA LYS A 38 -6.32 39.62 -40.92
C LYS A 38 -5.88 39.16 -39.53
N PHE A 39 -6.62 38.25 -38.92
CA PHE A 39 -6.17 37.48 -37.77
C PHE A 39 -5.79 36.08 -38.26
N SER A 40 -4.52 35.72 -38.19
CA SER A 40 -4.08 34.34 -38.34
C SER A 40 -4.17 33.66 -36.97
N LEU A 41 -5.08 32.71 -36.82
CA LEU A 41 -4.99 31.74 -35.73
C LEU A 41 -4.13 30.58 -36.22
N ASP A 42 -3.00 30.35 -35.55
CA ASP A 42 -2.25 29.11 -35.68
C ASP A 42 -3.09 27.97 -35.09
N ILE A 43 -3.79 27.25 -35.96
CA ILE A 43 -4.43 26.00 -35.59
C ILE A 43 -3.29 25.00 -35.42
N TYR A 44 -2.84 24.82 -34.18
CA TYR A 44 -1.99 23.68 -33.82
C TYR A 44 -2.64 22.44 -34.42
N GLN A 45 -1.87 21.68 -35.21
CA GLN A 45 -2.27 20.38 -35.71
C GLN A 45 -2.82 19.59 -34.53
N ILE A 46 -4.14 19.37 -34.52
CA ILE A 46 -4.75 18.38 -33.63
C ILE A 46 -4.26 17.05 -34.19
N SER A 47 -3.13 16.61 -33.65
CA SER A 47 -2.72 15.22 -33.70
C SER A 47 -3.97 14.38 -33.41
N THR A 48 -4.29 13.48 -34.33
CA THR A 48 -5.28 12.44 -34.07
C THR A 48 -4.64 11.45 -33.10
N HIS A 49 -4.44 11.87 -31.86
CA HIS A 49 -3.96 10.98 -30.82
C HIS A 49 -5.04 9.92 -30.58
N ASP A 50 -4.63 8.66 -30.66
CA ASP A 50 -5.45 7.52 -30.28
C ASP A 50 -5.95 7.78 -28.84
N PRO A 51 -7.26 7.70 -28.54
CA PRO A 51 -7.78 7.85 -27.18
C PRO A 51 -7.07 6.93 -26.17
N LEU A 52 -6.50 5.82 -26.65
CA LEU A 52 -5.61 4.93 -25.91
C LEU A 52 -4.29 5.57 -25.51
N GLU A 53 -3.63 6.32 -26.38
CA GLU A 53 -2.34 6.97 -26.07
C GLU A 53 -2.52 8.10 -25.07
N GLU A 54 -3.59 8.88 -25.15
CA GLU A 54 -3.88 9.96 -24.19
C GLU A 54 -4.19 9.37 -22.79
N LEU A 55 -4.98 8.28 -22.74
CA LEU A 55 -5.23 7.53 -21.50
C LEU A 55 -3.98 6.82 -20.97
N LEU A 56 -3.20 6.18 -21.84
CA LEU A 56 -1.94 5.55 -21.43
C LEU A 56 -0.96 6.61 -20.93
N ASN A 57 -0.95 7.82 -21.49
CA ASN A 57 -0.10 8.92 -21.04
C ASN A 57 -0.57 9.50 -19.70
N GLU A 58 -1.89 9.56 -19.45
CA GLU A 58 -2.46 10.00 -18.17
C GLU A 58 -2.25 8.97 -17.05
N PHE A 59 -2.27 7.68 -17.40
CA PHE A 59 -2.05 6.55 -16.48
C PHE A 59 -0.66 5.91 -16.64
N ARG A 60 0.32 6.60 -17.27
CA ARG A 60 1.70 6.12 -17.53
C ARG A 60 2.43 5.71 -16.24
N GLU A 61 1.93 6.23 -15.14
CA GLU A 61 2.43 6.00 -13.79
C GLU A 61 1.94 4.68 -13.17
N GLY A 62 0.88 4.06 -13.71
CA GLY A 62 0.38 2.76 -13.26
C GLY A 62 1.22 1.61 -13.81
N GLN A 63 1.69 0.72 -12.92
CA GLN A 63 2.43 -0.48 -13.32
C GLN A 63 1.45 -1.54 -13.86
N PHE A 64 1.13 -1.44 -15.15
CA PHE A 64 0.36 -2.48 -15.84
C PHE A 64 1.23 -3.69 -16.12
N SER A 65 0.68 -4.89 -15.94
CA SER A 65 1.33 -6.13 -16.37
C SER A 65 1.66 -6.09 -17.87
N THR A 66 2.89 -6.51 -18.22
CA THR A 66 3.34 -6.68 -19.61
C THR A 66 2.54 -7.72 -20.36
N ASN A 67 1.94 -8.67 -19.63
CA ASN A 67 1.28 -9.86 -20.18
C ASN A 67 -0.20 -9.63 -20.55
N LEU A 68 -0.75 -8.42 -20.31
CA LEU A 68 -2.13 -8.10 -20.64
C LEU A 68 -2.30 -7.82 -22.14
N THR A 69 -3.31 -8.42 -22.75
CA THR A 69 -3.71 -8.12 -24.14
C THR A 69 -4.21 -6.68 -24.28
N SER A 70 -4.18 -6.13 -25.50
CA SER A 70 -4.65 -4.76 -25.77
C SER A 70 -6.11 -4.56 -25.38
N LYS A 71 -6.97 -5.59 -25.56
CA LYS A 71 -8.38 -5.56 -25.14
C LYS A 71 -8.53 -5.49 -23.63
N GLN A 72 -7.72 -6.22 -22.89
CA GLN A 72 -7.70 -6.20 -21.42
C GLN A 72 -7.25 -4.84 -20.90
N LYS A 73 -6.14 -4.31 -21.41
CA LYS A 73 -5.64 -2.97 -21.07
C LYS A 73 -6.71 -1.89 -21.29
N LEU A 74 -7.39 -1.93 -22.45
CA LEU A 74 -8.52 -1.04 -22.75
C LEU A 74 -9.65 -1.12 -21.71
N SER A 75 -10.06 -2.32 -21.34
CA SER A 75 -11.15 -2.50 -20.36
C SER A 75 -10.78 -1.96 -18.97
N LEU A 76 -9.53 -2.17 -18.53
CA LEU A 76 -9.04 -1.63 -17.27
C LEU A 76 -8.97 -0.11 -17.30
N LEU A 77 -8.41 0.48 -18.36
CA LEU A 77 -8.32 1.93 -18.54
C LEU A 77 -9.70 2.60 -18.51
N LYS A 78 -10.73 1.96 -19.07
CA LYS A 78 -12.12 2.45 -18.98
C LYS A 78 -12.61 2.54 -17.54
N ILE A 79 -12.31 1.55 -16.71
CA ILE A 79 -12.69 1.54 -15.28
C ILE A 79 -11.91 2.58 -14.50
N LEU A 80 -10.60 2.67 -14.73
CA LEU A 80 -9.76 3.66 -14.05
C LEU A 80 -10.23 5.08 -14.37
N ARG A 81 -10.61 5.34 -15.61
CA ARG A 81 -11.21 6.62 -16.03
C ARG A 81 -12.57 6.86 -15.40
N LYS A 82 -13.45 5.85 -15.40
CA LYS A 82 -14.78 5.92 -14.75
C LYS A 82 -14.64 6.30 -13.27
N ASN A 83 -13.68 5.70 -12.59
CA ASN A 83 -13.43 5.92 -11.16
C ASN A 83 -12.27 6.89 -10.90
N ARG A 84 -12.01 7.84 -11.81
CA ARG A 84 -10.97 8.88 -11.63
C ARG A 84 -10.99 9.52 -10.23
N PRO A 85 -12.15 9.88 -9.64
CA PRO A 85 -12.19 10.53 -8.33
C PRO A 85 -11.60 9.70 -7.18
N ALA A 86 -11.50 8.38 -7.32
CA ALA A 86 -10.89 7.50 -6.32
C ALA A 86 -9.36 7.59 -6.29
N PHE A 87 -8.74 8.22 -7.29
CA PHE A 87 -7.29 8.36 -7.37
C PHE A 87 -6.84 9.75 -6.89
N SER A 88 -5.65 9.81 -6.30
CA SER A 88 -4.97 11.08 -5.99
C SER A 88 -4.01 11.41 -7.12
N ILE A 89 -4.28 12.50 -7.85
CA ILE A 89 -3.39 13.04 -8.89
C ILE A 89 -2.57 14.18 -8.29
N GLY A 90 -1.77 13.89 -7.26
CA GLY A 90 -0.69 14.76 -6.73
C GLY A 90 -1.05 16.14 -6.14
N GLU A 91 -2.14 16.76 -6.56
CA GLU A 91 -2.50 18.17 -6.32
C GLU A 91 -3.80 18.33 -5.51
N GLU A 92 -4.58 17.24 -5.33
CA GLU A 92 -5.77 17.26 -4.49
C GLU A 92 -5.44 16.86 -3.04
N PRO A 93 -6.01 17.54 -2.02
CA PRO A 93 -5.81 17.17 -0.63
C PRO A 93 -6.29 15.72 -0.42
N LEU A 94 -5.53 14.97 0.38
CA LEU A 94 -5.91 13.62 0.77
C LEU A 94 -7.19 13.75 1.56
N GLY A 95 -8.26 13.19 1.02
CA GLY A 95 -9.55 13.23 1.66
C GLY A 95 -9.52 12.64 3.07
N LYS A 96 -10.36 13.15 3.99
CA LYS A 96 -10.65 12.40 5.22
C LYS A 96 -11.62 11.25 4.91
N ILE A 97 -11.39 10.04 5.42
CA ILE A 97 -12.35 8.93 5.35
C ILE A 97 -13.62 9.37 6.05
N ARG A 98 -14.73 9.38 5.33
CA ARG A 98 -16.02 9.83 5.85
C ARG A 98 -16.75 8.67 6.52
N GLY A 99 -17.31 8.90 7.71
CA GLY A 99 -18.19 7.94 8.41
C GLY A 99 -17.47 6.83 9.17
N HIS A 100 -16.14 6.88 9.26
CA HIS A 100 -15.31 5.91 9.99
C HIS A 100 -14.33 6.59 10.95
N ASP A 101 -14.78 7.68 11.58
CA ASP A 101 -14.00 8.37 12.61
C ASP A 101 -13.78 7.45 13.81
N ILE A 102 -12.55 7.38 14.31
CA ILE A 102 -12.19 6.59 15.48
C ILE A 102 -11.81 7.55 16.61
N GLU A 103 -12.47 7.39 17.76
CA GLU A 103 -12.09 8.12 18.96
C GLU A 103 -10.93 7.41 19.67
N SER A 104 -9.85 8.15 19.93
CA SER A 104 -8.73 7.67 20.74
C SER A 104 -8.78 8.30 22.12
N TYR A 105 -8.80 7.45 23.16
CA TYR A 105 -8.75 7.88 24.56
C TYR A 105 -7.35 7.73 25.16
N LEU A 106 -7.07 8.49 26.22
CA LEU A 106 -5.91 8.34 27.08
C LEU A 106 -6.34 7.67 28.40
N ASP A 107 -5.52 6.76 28.92
CA ASP A 107 -5.72 6.09 30.20
C ASP A 107 -5.27 6.96 31.39
N VAL A 108 -5.44 8.28 31.27
CA VAL A 108 -5.07 9.25 32.30
C VAL A 108 -6.05 10.42 32.27
N GLU A 109 -6.50 10.81 33.46
CA GLU A 109 -7.41 11.95 33.62
C GLU A 109 -6.63 13.27 33.74
N ARG A 110 -7.34 14.38 33.57
CA ARG A 110 -6.77 15.71 33.76
C ARG A 110 -6.59 15.99 35.26
N PRO A 111 -5.53 16.72 35.67
CA PRO A 111 -4.49 17.32 34.82
C PRO A 111 -3.47 16.28 34.32
N TYR A 112 -3.09 16.40 33.05
CA TYR A 112 -2.15 15.46 32.43
C TYR A 112 -0.73 15.58 33.03
N PRO A 113 0.01 14.45 33.12
CA PRO A 113 1.39 14.44 33.57
C PRO A 113 2.32 15.35 32.75
N LEU A 114 3.26 16.04 33.41
CA LEU A 114 4.22 16.96 32.76
C LEU A 114 5.05 16.28 31.65
N ILE A 115 5.26 14.97 31.72
CA ILE A 115 5.98 14.21 30.68
C ILE A 115 5.30 14.24 29.30
N LEU A 116 4.00 14.56 29.27
CA LEU A 116 3.20 14.76 28.06
C LEU A 116 3.30 16.20 27.51
N ARG A 117 3.97 17.13 28.22
CA ARG A 117 4.28 18.49 27.76
C ARG A 117 5.77 18.60 27.43
N ARG A 118 6.13 18.11 26.24
CA ARG A 118 7.51 18.17 25.77
C ARG A 118 7.76 19.37 24.85
N PRO A 119 8.84 20.15 25.07
CA PRO A 119 9.24 21.20 24.15
C PRO A 119 9.76 20.60 22.82
N PRO A 120 9.77 21.39 21.73
CA PRO A 120 10.42 20.99 20.49
C PRO A 120 11.93 20.81 20.73
N TYR A 121 12.53 19.85 20.03
CA TYR A 121 13.98 19.70 20.05
C TYR A 121 14.66 20.82 19.24
N LEU A 122 15.91 21.12 19.59
CA LEU A 122 16.74 22.05 18.83
C LEU A 122 17.17 21.38 17.52
N GLU A 123 16.91 22.05 16.41
CA GLU A 123 17.13 21.51 15.07
C GLU A 123 17.99 22.45 14.22
N SER A 124 18.75 21.86 13.30
CA SER A 124 19.51 22.64 12.32
C SER A 124 18.58 23.45 11.41
N LEU A 125 19.10 24.53 10.81
CA LEU A 125 18.32 25.35 9.87
C LEU A 125 17.81 24.53 8.66
N GLY A 126 18.60 23.56 8.18
CA GLY A 126 18.20 22.66 7.10
C GLY A 126 17.05 21.76 7.52
N THR A 127 17.15 21.12 8.68
CA THR A 127 16.08 20.26 9.23
C THR A 127 14.80 21.06 9.46
N ARG A 128 14.91 22.28 10.00
CA ARG A 128 13.75 23.14 10.26
C ARG A 128 13.00 23.52 8.99
N LYS A 129 13.72 23.78 7.89
CA LYS A 129 13.11 24.04 6.57
C LYS A 129 12.28 22.84 6.10
N GLU A 130 12.82 21.63 6.24
CA GLU A 130 12.10 20.39 5.90
C GLU A 130 10.88 20.17 6.80
N ILE A 131 11.01 20.39 8.12
CA ILE A 131 9.88 20.31 9.05
C ILE A 131 8.74 21.24 8.61
N LEU A 132 9.06 22.50 8.32
CA LEU A 132 8.06 23.49 7.89
C LEU A 132 7.41 23.11 6.56
N LYS A 133 8.20 22.57 5.62
CA LYS A 133 7.67 22.04 4.35
C LYS A 133 6.62 20.95 4.60
N HIS A 134 6.93 19.94 5.40
CA HIS A 134 5.98 18.86 5.73
C HIS A 134 4.76 19.37 6.50
N ILE A 135 4.93 20.31 7.43
CA ILE A 135 3.81 20.92 8.17
C ILE A 135 2.87 21.67 7.23
N ASN A 136 3.40 22.44 6.28
CA ASN A 136 2.58 23.16 5.31
C ASN A 136 1.81 22.20 4.40
N GLU A 137 2.46 21.13 3.93
CA GLU A 137 1.77 20.08 3.17
C GLU A 137 0.62 19.45 3.98
N LEU A 138 0.81 19.20 5.28
CA LEU A 138 -0.23 18.65 6.14
C LEU A 138 -1.37 19.64 6.44
N LEU A 139 -1.07 20.94 6.51
CA LEU A 139 -2.08 22.01 6.65
C LEU A 139 -2.91 22.14 5.37
N GLU A 140 -2.28 22.10 4.19
CA GLU A 140 -2.95 22.10 2.89
C GLU A 140 -3.85 20.87 2.70
N MET A 141 -3.43 19.73 3.26
CA MET A 141 -4.19 18.48 3.24
C MET A 141 -5.30 18.42 4.31
N ASP A 142 -5.49 19.46 5.13
CA ASP A 142 -6.46 19.50 6.24
C ASP A 142 -6.28 18.32 7.25
N VAL A 143 -5.06 17.80 7.36
CA VAL A 143 -4.71 16.73 8.31
C VAL A 143 -4.41 17.32 9.69
N ILE A 144 -3.80 18.51 9.71
CA ILE A 144 -3.49 19.26 10.93
C ILE A 144 -4.07 20.66 10.80
N ARG A 145 -4.26 21.32 11.94
CA ARG A 145 -4.70 22.71 12.00
C ARG A 145 -3.81 23.54 12.92
N ASN A 146 -3.77 24.84 12.68
CA ASN A 146 -3.21 25.77 13.63
C ASN A 146 -4.10 25.84 14.89
N ILE A 147 -3.45 25.95 16.04
CA ILE A 147 -4.11 26.11 17.34
C ILE A 147 -4.41 27.61 17.52
N GLY A 148 -5.65 27.95 17.88
CA GLY A 148 -6.06 29.32 18.12
C GLY A 148 -5.37 29.92 19.35
N HIS A 149 -5.19 31.25 19.37
CA HIS A 149 -4.53 31.96 20.48
C HIS A 149 -5.17 31.73 21.86
N ASN A 150 -6.45 31.37 21.89
CA ASN A 150 -7.22 31.14 23.13
C ASN A 150 -7.36 29.64 23.49
N GLU A 151 -6.79 28.74 22.69
CA GLU A 151 -6.87 27.31 22.97
C GLU A 151 -5.76 26.87 23.94
N ILE A 152 -6.15 26.15 24.99
CA ILE A 152 -5.20 25.62 25.98
C ILE A 152 -4.61 24.30 25.45
N VAL A 153 -3.30 24.29 25.23
CA VAL A 153 -2.56 23.09 24.83
C VAL A 153 -2.01 22.39 26.06
N GLU A 154 -2.59 21.25 26.41
CA GLU A 154 -2.16 20.49 27.59
C GLU A 154 -1.17 19.36 27.28
N ILE A 155 -1.06 18.96 26.01
CA ILE A 155 -0.19 17.87 25.53
C ILE A 155 0.60 18.39 24.34
N THR A 156 1.92 18.22 24.37
CA THR A 156 2.83 18.58 23.28
C THR A 156 3.83 17.47 23.02
N THR A 157 4.02 17.12 21.76
CA THR A 157 4.96 16.09 21.31
C THR A 157 5.92 16.69 20.27
N PRO A 158 7.25 16.56 20.43
CA PRO A 158 8.18 17.07 19.45
C PRO A 158 8.11 16.26 18.16
N VAL A 159 8.38 16.93 17.05
CA VAL A 159 8.51 16.32 15.72
C VAL A 159 9.98 16.28 15.30
N LEU A 160 10.33 15.25 14.55
CA LEU A 160 11.67 14.96 14.05
C LEU A 160 11.61 14.69 12.55
N ILE A 161 12.71 14.88 11.85
CA ILE A 161 12.87 14.42 10.46
C ILE A 161 13.75 13.18 10.45
N THR A 162 13.29 12.16 9.75
CA THR A 162 14.10 10.99 9.41
C THR A 162 14.36 10.99 7.90
N TRP A 163 15.56 10.57 7.51
CA TRP A 163 15.98 10.53 6.11
C TRP A 163 16.06 9.09 5.63
N HIS A 164 15.47 8.82 4.47
CA HIS A 164 15.55 7.52 3.81
C HIS A 164 15.62 7.74 2.30
N ASP A 165 16.65 7.20 1.64
CA ASP A 165 16.89 7.35 0.19
C ASP A 165 16.74 8.79 -0.31
N CYS A 166 17.40 9.73 0.37
CA CYS A 166 17.36 11.17 0.07
C CYS A 166 15.97 11.83 0.21
N LYS A 167 14.98 11.14 0.78
CA LYS A 167 13.65 11.69 1.10
C LYS A 167 13.53 11.91 2.60
N SER A 168 13.09 13.11 2.98
CA SER A 168 12.76 13.47 4.36
C SER A 168 11.36 12.95 4.72
N ARG A 169 11.19 12.50 5.96
CA ARG A 169 9.91 12.08 6.54
C ARG A 169 9.74 12.73 7.90
N LEU A 170 8.66 13.47 8.08
CA LEU A 170 8.25 13.97 9.40
C LEU A 170 7.86 12.78 10.29
N CYS A 171 8.28 12.78 11.55
CA CYS A 171 7.99 11.74 12.53
C CYS A 171 7.71 12.38 13.89
N GLY A 172 6.53 12.20 14.47
CA GLY A 172 6.31 12.68 15.83
C GLY A 172 6.82 11.71 16.90
N TYR A 173 7.32 12.26 18.00
CA TYR A 173 7.95 11.51 19.07
C TYR A 173 6.95 11.06 20.15
N PHE A 174 6.03 10.16 19.81
CA PHE A 174 4.90 9.79 20.68
C PHE A 174 5.22 8.77 21.78
N ARG A 175 6.50 8.53 22.10
CA ARG A 175 6.89 7.51 23.11
C ARG A 175 6.26 7.76 24.48
N ALA A 176 6.22 9.02 24.92
CA ALA A 176 5.58 9.37 26.18
C ALA A 176 4.07 9.16 26.11
N LEU A 177 3.42 9.60 25.03
CA LEU A 177 1.98 9.45 24.83
C LEU A 177 1.54 7.98 24.77
N ASN A 178 2.33 7.13 24.11
CA ASN A 178 2.04 5.70 23.96
C ASN A 178 1.97 4.96 25.31
N ASN A 179 2.68 5.42 26.34
CA ASN A 179 2.61 4.82 27.69
C ASN A 179 1.28 5.10 28.40
N TYR A 180 0.55 6.14 27.98
CA TYR A 180 -0.74 6.53 28.53
C TYR A 180 -1.89 6.21 27.57
N LYS A 181 -1.64 5.39 26.53
CA LYS A 181 -2.67 4.88 25.64
C LYS A 181 -2.88 3.40 25.88
N LYS A 182 -4.14 2.99 26.02
CA LYS A 182 -4.50 1.57 25.95
C LYS A 182 -4.08 1.01 24.59
N ALA A 183 -3.33 -0.09 24.60
CA ALA A 183 -2.98 -0.79 23.37
C ALA A 183 -4.25 -1.38 22.75
N ASP A 184 -4.53 -1.00 21.51
CA ASP A 184 -5.62 -1.60 20.72
C ASP A 184 -5.12 -2.94 20.16
N ARG A 185 -5.68 -4.03 20.67
CA ARG A 185 -5.31 -5.40 20.29
C ARG A 185 -6.25 -5.93 19.20
N TYR A 186 -6.48 -5.13 18.16
CA TYR A 186 -7.24 -5.59 17.01
C TYR A 186 -6.52 -6.78 16.33
N PRO A 187 -7.24 -7.87 16.01
CA PRO A 187 -6.62 -9.02 15.37
C PRO A 187 -6.26 -8.70 13.93
N ILE A 188 -4.98 -8.40 13.69
CA ILE A 188 -4.47 -8.25 12.32
C ILE A 188 -4.16 -9.66 11.78
N PRO A 189 -4.72 -10.04 10.62
CA PRO A 189 -4.53 -11.37 10.06
C PRO A 189 -3.05 -11.59 9.69
N ARG A 190 -2.59 -12.83 9.82
CA ARG A 190 -1.24 -13.19 9.41
C ARG A 190 -1.20 -13.32 7.90
N ILE A 191 -0.26 -12.61 7.27
CA ILE A 191 -0.07 -12.56 5.83
C ILE A 191 -0.14 -13.95 5.17
N PRO A 192 0.60 -15.00 5.60
CA PRO A 192 0.54 -16.30 4.93
C PRO A 192 -0.87 -16.90 4.90
N HIS A 193 -1.67 -16.73 5.96
CA HIS A 193 -3.02 -17.29 6.05
C HIS A 193 -4.00 -16.62 5.07
N GLU A 194 -3.81 -15.33 4.81
CA GLU A 194 -4.62 -14.61 3.82
C GLU A 194 -4.20 -14.95 2.40
N LEU A 195 -2.91 -15.24 2.20
CA LEU A 195 -2.37 -15.62 0.90
C LEU A 195 -2.73 -17.05 0.50
N ASP A 196 -3.00 -17.95 1.46
CA ASP A 196 -3.48 -19.31 1.18
C ASP A 196 -4.84 -19.33 0.42
N LYS A 197 -5.60 -18.23 0.46
CA LYS A 197 -6.89 -18.09 -0.24
C LYS A 197 -6.77 -17.83 -1.74
N LEU A 198 -5.56 -17.55 -2.25
CA LEU A 198 -5.30 -17.09 -3.62
C LEU A 198 -5.17 -18.22 -4.66
N GLU A 199 -5.54 -19.44 -4.30
CA GLU A 199 -5.11 -20.67 -4.95
C GLU A 199 -5.52 -20.84 -6.42
N LYS A 200 -6.56 -20.15 -6.89
CA LYS A 200 -7.12 -20.37 -8.24
C LYS A 200 -7.06 -19.15 -9.13
N ASP A 201 -6.48 -18.06 -8.63
CA ASP A 201 -6.61 -16.76 -9.27
C ASP A 201 -5.52 -16.51 -10.31
N LYS A 202 -5.96 -16.20 -11.52
CA LYS A 202 -5.07 -15.92 -12.65
C LYS A 202 -4.66 -14.45 -12.70
N TYR A 203 -5.48 -13.58 -12.13
CA TYR A 203 -5.28 -12.14 -12.16
C TYR A 203 -5.22 -11.61 -10.74
N ILE A 204 -4.10 -10.97 -10.41
CA ILE A 204 -3.89 -10.33 -9.12
C ILE A 204 -3.68 -8.84 -9.37
N THR A 205 -4.37 -8.01 -8.60
CA THR A 205 -4.15 -6.56 -8.56
C THR A 205 -3.89 -6.14 -7.12
N LYS A 206 -2.82 -5.36 -6.93
CA LYS A 206 -2.55 -4.66 -5.68
C LYS A 206 -2.82 -3.18 -5.84
N MET A 207 -3.55 -2.62 -4.88
CA MET A 207 -3.78 -1.20 -4.73
C MET A 207 -3.21 -0.74 -3.38
N ASP A 208 -2.46 0.35 -3.40
CA ASP A 208 -1.91 1.01 -2.20
C ASP A 208 -2.80 2.21 -1.86
N CYS A 209 -3.34 2.23 -0.65
CA CYS A 209 -4.06 3.40 -0.14
C CYS A 209 -3.05 4.53 0.06
N MET A 210 -3.23 5.64 -0.64
CA MET A 210 -2.26 6.73 -0.64
C MET A 210 -2.13 7.30 0.78
N LYS A 211 -0.99 7.13 1.45
CA LYS A 211 -0.81 7.75 2.77
C LYS A 211 -1.97 7.32 3.72
N GLY A 212 -2.42 6.06 3.67
CA GLY A 212 -3.64 5.52 4.32
C GLY A 212 -3.94 6.10 5.72
N PHE A 213 -2.94 6.12 6.59
CA PHE A 213 -3.03 6.71 7.94
C PHE A 213 -3.49 8.17 8.00
N HIS A 214 -3.18 8.99 6.99
CA HIS A 214 -3.57 10.40 6.93
C HIS A 214 -5.06 10.59 6.65
N HIS A 215 -5.72 9.62 5.99
CA HIS A 215 -7.14 9.75 5.67
C HIS A 215 -8.03 9.63 6.91
N ASN A 216 -7.62 8.92 7.97
CA ASN A 216 -8.48 8.77 9.16
C ASN A 216 -8.52 10.03 10.04
N GLY A 217 -7.74 11.07 9.74
CA GLY A 217 -7.54 12.23 10.62
C GLY A 217 -6.93 11.87 11.98
N ASP A 218 -6.66 10.60 12.22
CA ASP A 218 -5.88 10.11 13.34
C ASP A 218 -4.44 10.58 13.15
N VAL A 219 -3.89 11.11 14.23
CA VAL A 219 -2.49 11.48 14.33
C VAL A 219 -1.68 10.20 14.05
N ILE A 220 -1.17 10.09 12.81
CA ILE A 220 -0.41 9.02 12.09
C ILE A 220 0.73 8.33 12.88
N TRP A 221 0.87 8.66 14.15
CA TRP A 221 2.10 8.53 14.89
C TRP A 221 1.93 7.83 16.24
N HIS A 222 0.73 7.37 16.61
CA HIS A 222 0.54 6.58 17.83
C HIS A 222 0.44 5.08 17.55
N GLN A 223 0.76 4.29 18.56
CA GLN A 223 0.93 2.83 18.47
C GLN A 223 -0.27 2.02 17.94
N ASN A 224 -1.48 2.59 17.92
CA ASN A 224 -2.71 1.90 17.50
C ASN A 224 -3.12 2.22 16.06
N ALA A 225 -2.43 3.13 15.37
CA ALA A 225 -2.81 3.54 14.01
C ALA A 225 -2.97 2.36 13.01
N PRO A 226 -2.09 1.34 12.99
CA PRO A 226 -2.28 0.15 12.14
C PRO A 226 -3.55 -0.64 12.45
N ALA A 227 -3.87 -0.82 13.74
CA ALA A 227 -5.05 -1.54 14.19
C ALA A 227 -6.33 -0.80 13.80
N HIS A 228 -6.35 0.53 14.01
CA HIS A 228 -7.44 1.40 13.60
C HIS A 228 -7.67 1.33 12.09
N PHE A 229 -6.60 1.47 11.30
CA PHE A 229 -6.71 1.44 9.84
C PHE A 229 -7.19 0.09 9.33
N GLN A 230 -6.64 -1.02 9.85
CA GLN A 230 -7.12 -2.37 9.52
C GLN A 230 -8.62 -2.51 9.80
N ARG A 231 -9.09 -2.09 10.98
CA ARG A 231 -10.51 -2.13 11.36
C ARG A 231 -11.38 -1.31 10.41
N THR A 232 -10.97 -0.08 10.08
CA THR A 232 -11.68 0.79 9.14
C THR A 232 -11.83 0.10 7.79
N MET A 233 -10.74 -0.44 7.25
CA MET A 233 -10.74 -1.08 5.94
C MET A 233 -11.56 -2.37 5.92
N GLU A 234 -11.47 -3.20 6.96
CA GLU A 234 -12.31 -4.40 7.11
C GLU A 234 -13.79 -4.04 7.23
N THR A 235 -14.12 -2.91 7.86
CA THR A 235 -15.51 -2.43 7.94
C THR A 235 -16.02 -1.97 6.57
N ILE A 236 -15.22 -1.20 5.82
CA ILE A 236 -15.58 -0.67 4.49
C ILE A 236 -15.79 -1.82 3.48
N PHE A 237 -14.90 -2.80 3.52
CA PHE A 237 -14.84 -3.88 2.54
C PHE A 237 -15.27 -5.24 3.08
N GLN A 238 -16.03 -5.26 4.19
CA GLN A 238 -16.46 -6.49 4.86
C GLN A 238 -17.07 -7.50 3.89
N LYS A 239 -17.96 -7.03 3.00
CA LYS A 239 -18.65 -7.88 2.03
C LYS A 239 -17.69 -8.50 1.02
N GLU A 240 -16.74 -7.73 0.50
CA GLU A 240 -15.75 -8.17 -0.47
C GLU A 240 -14.76 -9.18 0.13
N ILE A 241 -14.38 -8.99 1.39
CA ILE A 241 -13.53 -9.94 2.14
C ILE A 241 -14.27 -11.27 2.35
N LEU A 242 -15.56 -11.22 2.74
CA LEU A 242 -16.38 -12.41 2.96
C LEU A 242 -16.66 -13.21 1.67
N GLU A 243 -16.65 -12.54 0.52
CA GLU A 243 -16.78 -13.16 -0.80
C GLU A 243 -15.48 -13.82 -1.29
N VAL A 244 -14.39 -13.75 -0.52
CA VAL A 244 -13.13 -14.48 -0.74
C VAL A 244 -12.48 -14.17 -2.10
N TRP A 245 -12.56 -12.93 -2.56
CA TRP A 245 -11.81 -12.43 -3.74
C TRP A 245 -10.94 -11.20 -3.43
N MET A 246 -10.92 -10.79 -2.17
CA MET A 246 -10.19 -9.62 -1.70
C MET A 246 -9.53 -9.86 -0.34
N VAL A 247 -8.30 -9.39 -0.20
CA VAL A 247 -7.56 -9.34 1.06
C VAL A 247 -7.18 -7.90 1.35
N VAL A 248 -7.38 -7.48 2.59
CA VAL A 248 -6.96 -6.17 3.09
C VAL A 248 -5.90 -6.39 4.15
N TYR A 249 -4.77 -5.70 3.99
CA TYR A 249 -3.71 -5.68 4.99
C TYR A 249 -3.16 -4.26 5.14
N ILE A 250 -3.60 -3.59 6.20
CA ILE A 250 -3.30 -2.20 6.51
C ILE A 250 -3.57 -1.36 5.25
N ASP A 251 -2.53 -0.81 4.62
CA ASP A 251 -2.64 0.06 3.44
C ASP A 251 -2.82 -0.70 2.11
N ASP A 252 -2.57 -2.00 2.09
CA ASP A 252 -2.62 -2.83 0.89
C ASP A 252 -4.01 -3.46 0.70
N ILE A 253 -4.64 -3.19 -0.45
CA ILE A 253 -5.80 -3.94 -0.95
C ILE A 253 -5.31 -4.87 -2.06
N ILE A 254 -5.55 -6.17 -1.90
CA ILE A 254 -5.20 -7.19 -2.88
C ILE A 254 -6.50 -7.78 -3.41
N ILE A 255 -6.69 -7.68 -4.72
CA ILE A 255 -7.85 -8.20 -5.46
C ILE A 255 -7.36 -9.34 -6.32
N TYR A 256 -8.12 -10.43 -6.36
CA TYR A 256 -7.80 -11.60 -7.14
C TYR A 256 -9.03 -12.19 -7.82
N SER A 257 -8.82 -12.82 -8.98
CA SER A 257 -9.89 -13.51 -9.70
C SER A 257 -9.37 -14.54 -10.70
N GLU A 258 -10.24 -15.51 -11.01
CA GLU A 258 -9.97 -16.57 -12.01
C GLU A 258 -10.06 -16.06 -13.46
N THR A 259 -10.96 -15.10 -13.74
CA THR A 259 -11.20 -14.58 -15.09
C THR A 259 -11.04 -13.07 -15.15
N TRP A 260 -10.65 -12.57 -16.32
CA TRP A 260 -10.42 -11.15 -16.51
C TRP A 260 -11.71 -10.32 -16.36
N GLU A 261 -12.83 -10.89 -16.79
CA GLU A 261 -14.15 -10.28 -16.69
C GLU A 261 -14.54 -10.01 -15.24
N TYR A 262 -14.34 -11.00 -14.35
CA TYR A 262 -14.55 -10.81 -12.92
C TYR A 262 -13.53 -9.84 -12.33
N HIS A 263 -12.26 -9.91 -12.74
CA HIS A 263 -11.21 -9.02 -12.24
C HIS A 263 -11.56 -7.54 -12.41
N VAL A 264 -11.99 -7.20 -13.62
CA VAL A 264 -12.42 -5.87 -14.03
C VAL A 264 -13.64 -5.43 -13.19
N GLN A 265 -14.62 -6.31 -12.99
CA GLN A 265 -15.78 -6.01 -12.13
C GLN A 265 -15.40 -5.76 -10.66
N TYR A 266 -14.48 -6.56 -10.11
CA TYR A 266 -14.00 -6.43 -8.74
C TYR A 266 -13.24 -5.12 -8.51
N ILE A 267 -12.35 -4.75 -9.44
CA ILE A 267 -11.66 -3.46 -9.42
C ILE A 267 -12.68 -2.31 -9.46
N ASP A 268 -13.67 -2.36 -10.36
CA ASP A 268 -14.71 -1.32 -10.45
C ASP A 268 -15.51 -1.20 -9.15
N ARG A 269 -15.85 -2.34 -8.52
CA ARG A 269 -16.58 -2.38 -7.24
C ARG A 269 -15.79 -1.75 -6.10
N VAL A 270 -14.51 -2.08 -5.98
CA VAL A 270 -13.62 -1.49 -4.96
C VAL A 270 -13.49 0.02 -5.18
N LEU A 271 -13.15 0.46 -6.40
CA LEU A 271 -12.97 1.89 -6.70
C LEU A 271 -14.26 2.71 -6.55
N SER A 272 -15.41 2.12 -6.91
CA SER A 272 -16.72 2.76 -6.73
C SER A 272 -17.05 3.01 -5.25
N LYS A 273 -16.60 2.14 -4.35
CA LYS A 273 -16.74 2.32 -2.89
C LYS A 273 -15.81 3.39 -2.33
N CYS A 274 -14.60 3.51 -2.87
CA CYS A 274 -13.60 4.47 -2.39
C CYS A 274 -14.04 5.93 -2.56
N THR A 275 -14.73 6.25 -3.65
CA THR A 275 -15.16 7.62 -3.97
C THR A 275 -16.07 8.27 -2.91
N PRO A 276 -17.22 7.67 -2.51
CA PRO A 276 -18.12 8.30 -1.54
C PRO A 276 -17.52 8.46 -0.14
N ILE A 277 -16.65 7.53 0.25
CA ILE A 277 -15.95 7.58 1.55
C ILE A 277 -14.68 8.43 1.49
N ASN A 278 -14.31 8.95 0.32
CA ASN A 278 -13.14 9.78 0.10
C ASN A 278 -11.78 9.09 0.42
N LEU A 279 -11.73 7.76 0.23
CA LEU A 279 -10.50 6.97 0.31
C LEU A 279 -9.74 7.10 -1.03
N LYS A 280 -8.51 7.61 -1.00
CA LYS A 280 -7.71 7.81 -2.21
C LYS A 280 -6.69 6.68 -2.40
N ILE A 281 -6.62 6.18 -3.62
CA ILE A 281 -5.67 5.13 -4.04
C ILE A 281 -4.50 5.76 -4.80
N SER A 282 -3.29 5.25 -4.53
CA SER A 282 -2.07 5.67 -5.21
C SER A 282 -1.91 4.94 -6.54
N LEU A 283 -2.17 5.63 -7.65
CA LEU A 283 -2.05 5.03 -8.98
C LEU A 283 -0.61 4.58 -9.27
N LYS A 284 0.41 5.35 -8.85
CA LYS A 284 1.84 5.04 -9.00
C LYS A 284 2.27 3.69 -8.45
N LYS A 285 1.59 3.26 -7.38
CA LYS A 285 1.91 2.04 -6.65
C LYS A 285 0.90 0.92 -6.89
N CYS A 286 -0.05 1.14 -7.81
CA CYS A 286 -0.97 0.10 -8.21
C CYS A 286 -0.29 -0.83 -9.21
N ASN A 287 -0.28 -2.12 -8.89
CA ASN A 287 0.17 -3.19 -9.77
C ASN A 287 -1.06 -3.94 -10.25
N SER A 288 -1.45 -3.76 -11.52
CA SER A 288 -2.73 -4.29 -12.02
C SER A 288 -2.57 -5.47 -12.98
N GLY A 289 -3.36 -6.52 -12.74
CA GLY A 289 -3.50 -7.67 -13.62
C GLY A 289 -2.22 -8.49 -13.79
N GLN A 290 -1.43 -8.63 -12.73
CA GLN A 290 -0.23 -9.46 -12.74
C GLN A 290 -0.58 -10.91 -12.45
N GLN A 291 0.19 -11.84 -13.04
CA GLN A 291 0.12 -13.26 -12.70
C GLN A 291 0.98 -13.58 -11.46
N GLU A 292 1.97 -12.74 -11.19
CA GLU A 292 2.82 -12.78 -10.01
C GLU A 292 2.95 -11.37 -9.44
N LEU A 293 2.87 -11.22 -8.12
CA LEU A 293 2.92 -9.96 -7.42
C LEU A 293 3.81 -10.09 -6.18
N LEU A 294 4.65 -9.08 -5.93
CA LEU A 294 5.27 -8.90 -4.63
C LEU A 294 4.25 -8.27 -3.67
N ALA A 295 3.72 -9.07 -2.76
CA ALA A 295 2.77 -8.64 -1.75
C ALA A 295 3.23 -9.07 -0.37
N LEU A 296 3.19 -8.14 0.59
CA LEU A 296 3.33 -8.48 2.01
C LEU A 296 4.64 -9.23 2.36
N GLY A 297 5.72 -9.00 1.62
CA GLY A 297 7.01 -9.68 1.81
C GLY A 297 7.10 -11.09 1.24
N HIS A 298 6.14 -11.47 0.40
CA HIS A 298 6.15 -12.68 -0.41
C HIS A 298 6.03 -12.32 -1.88
N LYS A 299 6.63 -13.13 -2.75
CA LYS A 299 6.27 -13.19 -4.16
C LYS A 299 5.14 -14.20 -4.30
N VAL A 300 3.97 -13.69 -4.65
CA VAL A 300 2.72 -14.44 -4.75
C VAL A 300 2.40 -14.60 -6.21
N SER A 301 2.32 -15.83 -6.70
CA SER A 301 1.66 -16.12 -7.98
C SER A 301 0.41 -16.93 -7.71
N GLY A 302 -0.52 -16.97 -8.67
CA GLY A 302 -1.76 -17.76 -8.57
C GLY A 302 -1.57 -19.26 -8.30
N LEU A 303 -0.34 -19.75 -8.17
CA LEU A 303 0.00 -21.14 -7.90
C LEU A 303 0.95 -21.32 -6.70
N CYS A 304 1.61 -20.24 -6.25
CA CYS A 304 2.82 -20.34 -5.44
C CYS A 304 3.02 -19.18 -4.46
N LEU A 305 3.53 -19.51 -3.27
CA LEU A 305 4.09 -18.55 -2.31
C LEU A 305 5.61 -18.71 -2.26
N ALA A 306 6.31 -17.65 -2.67
CA ALA A 306 7.75 -17.54 -2.60
C ALA A 306 8.16 -16.38 -1.67
N ILE A 307 9.37 -16.46 -1.12
CA ILE A 307 9.90 -15.41 -0.24
C ILE A 307 10.34 -14.20 -1.08
N ASP A 308 10.08 -12.98 -0.61
CA ASP A 308 10.65 -11.76 -1.19
C ASP A 308 12.17 -11.72 -0.95
N LYS A 309 12.94 -11.97 -2.02
CA LYS A 309 14.41 -12.03 -1.99
C LYS A 309 15.05 -10.75 -1.48
N ASN A 310 14.44 -9.58 -1.72
CA ASN A 310 14.98 -8.30 -1.28
C ASN A 310 14.99 -8.16 0.26
N LYS A 311 13.98 -8.72 0.94
CA LYS A 311 13.92 -8.74 2.40
C LYS A 311 14.92 -9.72 3.01
N VAL A 312 15.14 -10.84 2.34
CA VAL A 312 16.12 -11.87 2.76
C VAL A 312 17.55 -11.37 2.57
N GLU A 313 17.85 -10.69 1.46
CA GLU A 313 19.17 -10.10 1.20
C GLU A 313 19.59 -9.10 2.28
N ALA A 314 18.67 -8.27 2.75
CA ALA A 314 18.93 -7.36 3.87
C ALA A 314 19.27 -8.09 5.18
N LEU A 315 18.75 -9.32 5.38
CA LEU A 315 19.10 -10.16 6.52
C LEU A 315 20.47 -10.84 6.35
N LEU A 316 20.83 -11.26 5.14
CA LEU A 316 22.13 -11.86 4.85
C LEU A 316 23.29 -10.92 5.20
N GLN A 317 23.10 -9.63 4.95
CA GLN A 317 24.11 -8.61 5.23
C GLN A 317 24.22 -8.27 6.73
N LYS A 318 23.30 -8.74 7.58
CA LYS A 318 23.38 -8.48 9.02
C LYS A 318 24.42 -9.37 9.69
N PRO A 319 25.27 -8.79 10.56
CA PRO A 319 26.20 -9.57 11.36
C PRO A 319 25.44 -10.51 12.30
N VAL A 320 26.13 -11.55 12.76
CA VAL A 320 25.59 -12.48 13.77
C VAL A 320 25.13 -11.69 15.00
N PRO A 321 23.94 -11.97 15.55
CA PRO A 321 23.41 -11.25 16.71
C PRO A 321 24.37 -11.25 17.90
N LYS A 322 24.59 -10.07 18.49
CA LYS A 322 25.56 -9.88 19.59
C LYS A 322 24.92 -9.85 20.98
N ASN A 323 23.60 -9.77 21.05
CA ASN A 323 22.85 -9.72 22.30
C ASN A 323 21.47 -10.37 22.16
N ILE A 324 20.80 -10.56 23.30
CA ILE A 324 19.47 -11.18 23.39
C ILE A 324 18.44 -10.46 22.51
N LYS A 325 18.44 -9.13 22.47
CA LYS A 325 17.47 -8.35 21.68
C LYS A 325 17.66 -8.56 20.18
N GLU A 326 18.91 -8.54 19.71
CA GLU A 326 19.23 -8.83 18.31
C GLU A 326 18.89 -10.28 17.94
N MET A 327 19.11 -11.24 18.84
CA MET A 327 18.77 -12.65 18.62
C MET A 327 17.25 -12.84 18.54
N GLN A 328 16.48 -12.21 19.43
CA GLN A 328 15.02 -12.22 19.37
C GLN A 328 14.49 -11.59 18.07
N TYR A 329 15.10 -10.49 17.61
CA TYR A 329 14.77 -9.88 16.33
C TYR A 329 15.04 -10.83 15.16
N PHE A 330 16.22 -11.47 15.13
CA PHE A 330 16.58 -12.45 14.11
C PHE A 330 15.62 -13.64 14.08
N LEU A 331 15.34 -14.24 15.24
CA LEU A 331 14.42 -15.38 15.34
C LEU A 331 12.98 -15.01 15.00
N GLY A 332 12.54 -13.80 15.37
CA GLY A 332 11.23 -13.28 14.98
C GLY A 332 11.09 -13.17 13.47
N PHE A 333 12.12 -12.65 12.79
CA PHE A 333 12.17 -12.59 11.34
C PHE A 333 12.20 -13.98 10.70
N ALA A 334 13.10 -14.86 11.15
CA ALA A 334 13.22 -16.21 10.60
C ALA A 334 11.92 -17.02 10.81
N SER A 335 11.24 -16.83 11.94
CA SER A 335 9.97 -17.47 12.26
C SER A 335 8.84 -17.04 11.32
N TYR A 336 8.90 -15.84 10.75
CA TYR A 336 7.92 -15.39 9.75
C TYR A 336 7.92 -16.30 8.51
N TYR A 337 9.09 -16.82 8.15
CA TYR A 337 9.29 -17.74 7.03
C TYR A 337 9.43 -19.21 7.45
N ARG A 338 9.04 -19.59 8.68
CA ARG A 338 9.30 -20.96 9.20
C ARG A 338 8.74 -22.09 8.34
N ASN A 339 7.61 -21.87 7.63
CA ASN A 339 6.98 -22.89 6.79
C ASN A 339 7.84 -23.28 5.58
N HIS A 340 8.76 -22.40 5.20
CA HIS A 340 9.71 -22.58 4.10
C HIS A 340 10.98 -23.33 4.52
N ILE A 341 11.23 -23.46 5.83
CA ILE A 341 12.46 -24.02 6.38
C ILE A 341 12.18 -25.38 6.99
N LYS A 342 12.71 -26.43 6.37
CA LYS A 342 12.60 -27.80 6.91
C LYS A 342 13.26 -27.88 8.28
N SER A 343 12.56 -28.48 9.24
CA SER A 343 13.05 -28.68 10.62
C SER A 343 13.45 -27.38 11.33
N PHE A 344 12.76 -26.26 11.05
CA PHE A 344 13.02 -24.95 11.64
C PHE A 344 13.19 -25.00 13.18
N ALA A 345 12.30 -25.69 13.88
CA ALA A 345 12.33 -25.80 15.34
C ALA A 345 13.62 -26.47 15.86
N HIS A 346 14.11 -27.48 15.16
CA HIS A 346 15.35 -28.16 15.52
C HIS A 346 16.56 -27.23 15.36
N ILE A 347 16.67 -26.57 14.20
CA ILE A 347 17.79 -25.67 13.87
C ILE A 347 17.82 -24.48 14.84
N THR A 348 16.66 -23.90 15.15
CA THR A 348 16.56 -22.71 16.02
C THR A 348 16.59 -23.03 17.52
N SER A 349 16.50 -24.29 17.92
CA SER A 349 16.38 -24.69 19.33
C SER A 349 17.51 -24.11 20.22
N SER A 350 18.76 -24.17 19.77
CA SER A 350 19.91 -23.65 20.50
C SER A 350 19.97 -22.11 20.53
N LEU A 351 19.33 -21.46 19.57
CA LEU A 351 19.22 -20.01 19.45
C LEU A 351 18.09 -19.48 20.33
N TYR A 352 16.93 -20.16 20.40
CA TYR A 352 15.86 -19.82 21.34
C TYR A 352 16.32 -19.94 22.80
N LYS A 353 17.18 -20.92 23.11
CA LYS A 353 17.82 -21.02 24.45
C LYS A 353 18.63 -19.78 24.81
N LEU A 354 19.28 -19.11 23.85
CA LEU A 354 20.00 -17.84 24.10
C LEU A 354 19.09 -16.68 24.48
N CYS A 355 17.79 -16.78 24.22
CA CYS A 355 16.82 -15.76 24.59
C CYS A 355 16.35 -15.87 26.05
N SER A 356 16.74 -16.92 26.76
CA SER A 356 16.45 -17.06 28.20
C SER A 356 17.36 -16.16 29.03
N LYS A 357 16.83 -15.64 30.15
CA LYS A 357 17.60 -14.84 31.11
C LYS A 357 18.63 -15.67 31.88
N ASP A 358 18.40 -16.98 31.98
CA ASP A 358 19.20 -17.91 32.79
C ASP A 358 20.43 -18.46 32.04
N ILE A 359 20.62 -18.05 30.77
CA ILE A 359 21.68 -18.56 29.90
C ILE A 359 22.60 -17.41 29.50
N VAL A 360 23.91 -17.62 29.68
CA VAL A 360 24.95 -16.68 29.23
C VAL A 360 24.90 -16.57 27.71
N PHE A 361 24.88 -15.34 27.22
CA PHE A 361 24.84 -15.07 25.79
C PHE A 361 26.20 -15.35 25.15
N GLU A 362 26.33 -16.54 24.54
CA GLU A 362 27.56 -16.97 23.89
C GLU A 362 27.27 -17.60 22.51
N ILE A 363 27.90 -17.08 21.46
CA ILE A 363 27.83 -17.63 20.12
C ILE A 363 28.90 -18.71 19.94
N THR A 364 28.59 -19.92 20.41
CA THR A 364 29.39 -21.13 20.16
C THR A 364 29.38 -21.50 18.67
N LYS A 365 30.30 -22.36 18.23
CA LYS A 365 30.35 -22.88 16.85
C LYS A 365 29.00 -23.44 16.37
N GLY A 366 28.35 -24.33 17.13
CA GLY A 366 27.06 -24.90 16.73
C GLY A 366 25.92 -23.87 16.60
N ARG A 367 25.96 -22.78 17.37
CA ARG A 367 24.99 -21.67 17.25
C ARG A 367 25.28 -20.80 16.02
N ARG A 368 26.54 -20.60 15.67
CA ARG A 368 26.93 -19.94 14.41
C ARG A 368 26.49 -20.77 13.21
N ASP A 369 26.74 -22.07 13.25
CA ASP A 369 26.31 -23.00 12.19
C ASP A 369 24.77 -22.96 12.03
N ALA A 370 24.01 -22.84 13.13
CA ALA A 370 22.56 -22.68 13.09
C ALA A 370 22.10 -21.34 12.47
N ASP A 371 22.76 -20.22 12.79
CA ASP A 371 22.50 -18.90 12.17
C ASP A 371 22.74 -18.95 10.66
N GLU A 372 23.89 -19.50 10.24
CA GLU A 372 24.27 -19.65 8.84
C GLU A 372 23.33 -20.61 8.10
N ARG A 373 22.92 -21.71 8.75
CA ARG A 373 21.93 -22.65 8.21
C ARG A 373 20.61 -21.96 7.93
N ILE A 374 20.07 -21.18 8.87
CA ILE A 374 18.81 -20.45 8.67
C ILE A 374 18.94 -19.46 7.51
N LYS A 375 20.03 -18.69 7.46
CA LYS A 375 20.30 -17.77 6.36
C LYS A 375 20.36 -18.48 5.00
N HIS A 376 20.99 -19.66 4.95
CA HIS A 376 21.06 -20.49 3.75
C HIS A 376 19.69 -21.05 3.33
N GLU A 377 18.89 -21.56 4.28
CA GLU A 377 17.56 -22.09 3.96
C GLU A 377 16.60 -20.98 3.52
N LEU A 378 16.73 -19.76 4.06
CA LEU A 378 15.95 -18.59 3.61
C LEU A 378 16.25 -18.18 2.16
N THR A 379 17.45 -18.43 1.66
CA THR A 379 17.86 -18.09 0.28
C THR A 379 17.56 -19.19 -0.71
N HIS A 380 17.63 -20.45 -0.29
CA HIS A 380 17.43 -21.63 -1.13
C HIS A 380 16.07 -22.29 -0.92
N SER A 381 15.19 -21.68 -0.12
CA SER A 381 13.90 -22.26 0.20
C SER A 381 13.13 -22.62 -1.07
N PRO A 382 12.52 -23.82 -1.12
CA PRO A 382 11.58 -24.15 -2.17
C PRO A 382 10.37 -23.21 -2.15
N VAL A 383 9.76 -23.07 -3.32
CA VAL A 383 8.47 -22.42 -3.48
C VAL A 383 7.39 -23.33 -2.89
N LEU A 384 6.56 -22.81 -1.99
CA LEU A 384 5.42 -23.56 -1.49
C LEU A 384 4.26 -23.41 -2.49
N SER A 385 3.69 -24.55 -2.89
CA SER A 385 2.43 -24.55 -3.63
C SER A 385 1.28 -24.21 -2.69
N LEU A 386 0.27 -23.52 -3.22
CA LEU A 386 -0.99 -23.31 -2.51
C LEU A 386 -1.74 -24.66 -2.32
N PRO A 387 -2.53 -24.80 -1.23
CA PRO A 387 -3.11 -26.09 -0.82
C PRO A 387 -4.46 -26.42 -1.47
N GLU A 388 -4.51 -27.41 -2.38
CA GLU A 388 -5.70 -27.70 -3.19
C GLU A 388 -6.75 -28.43 -2.35
N PHE A 389 -7.73 -27.72 -1.81
CA PHE A 389 -8.69 -28.31 -0.86
C PHE A 389 -9.53 -29.46 -1.42
N GLU A 390 -9.62 -29.59 -2.75
CA GLU A 390 -10.26 -30.72 -3.43
C GLU A 390 -9.41 -31.99 -3.47
N LEU A 391 -8.11 -31.89 -3.17
CA LEU A 391 -7.15 -32.99 -3.18
C LEU A 391 -6.82 -33.49 -1.76
N PRO A 392 -6.57 -34.80 -1.59
CA PRO A 392 -6.24 -35.34 -0.27
C PRO A 392 -4.88 -34.83 0.22
N PHE A 393 -4.87 -34.33 1.45
CA PHE A 393 -3.65 -33.97 2.17
C PHE A 393 -2.94 -35.20 2.71
N LYS A 394 -1.60 -35.19 2.67
CA LYS A 394 -0.72 -36.18 3.30
C LYS A 394 0.11 -35.50 4.39
N LEU A 395 -0.11 -35.90 5.63
CA LEU A 395 0.64 -35.40 6.77
C LEU A 395 1.72 -36.41 7.16
N TYR A 396 2.98 -36.01 7.04
CA TYR A 396 4.11 -36.75 7.58
C TYR A 396 4.45 -36.18 8.95
N ILE A 397 4.54 -37.02 9.96
CA ILE A 397 4.89 -36.64 11.33
C ILE A 397 6.11 -37.45 11.72
N ASP A 398 7.10 -36.78 12.29
CA ASP A 398 8.27 -37.41 12.90
C ASP A 398 8.49 -36.80 14.29
N ALA A 399 8.70 -37.64 15.29
CA ALA A 399 8.80 -37.22 16.68
C ALA A 399 9.99 -37.93 17.34
N ALA A 400 10.90 -37.14 17.89
CA ALA A 400 12.05 -37.64 18.63
C ALA A 400 12.00 -37.12 20.07
N PHE A 401 12.01 -38.06 21.03
CA PHE A 401 11.78 -37.82 22.47
C PHE A 401 12.65 -36.70 23.07
N SER A 402 13.87 -36.49 22.56
CA SER A 402 14.82 -35.48 23.05
C SER A 402 15.05 -34.28 22.11
N GLN A 403 14.50 -34.30 20.89
CA GLN A 403 14.80 -33.32 19.83
C GLN A 403 13.57 -32.51 19.39
N GLY A 404 12.36 -33.02 19.60
CA GLY A 404 11.09 -32.33 19.31
C GLY A 404 10.20 -33.05 18.30
N LEU A 405 9.14 -32.35 17.87
CA LEU A 405 8.15 -32.80 16.88
C LEU A 405 8.37 -32.05 15.57
N GLY A 406 8.44 -32.80 14.46
CA GLY A 406 8.43 -32.28 13.10
C GLY A 406 7.19 -32.77 12.35
N ALA A 407 6.65 -31.92 11.49
CA ALA A 407 5.57 -32.31 10.59
C ALA A 407 5.74 -31.65 9.22
N ALA A 408 5.30 -32.34 8.18
CA ALA A 408 5.25 -31.82 6.82
C ALA A 408 3.89 -32.17 6.20
N LEU A 409 3.17 -31.15 5.72
CA LEU A 409 1.89 -31.31 5.04
C LEU A 409 2.13 -31.23 3.52
N HIS A 410 1.83 -32.30 2.81
CA HIS A 410 2.08 -32.43 1.37
C HIS A 410 0.77 -32.73 0.63
N GLN A 411 0.72 -32.35 -0.64
CA GLN A 411 -0.31 -32.81 -1.59
C GLN A 411 0.36 -33.32 -2.86
N ARG A 412 -0.28 -34.27 -3.54
CA ARG A 412 0.20 -34.78 -4.83
C ARG A 412 -0.35 -33.89 -5.93
N LYS A 413 0.51 -33.03 -6.50
CA LYS A 413 0.17 -32.28 -7.71
C LYS A 413 0.44 -33.17 -8.93
N ILE A 414 -0.56 -33.31 -9.81
CA ILE A 414 -0.33 -33.87 -11.15
C ILE A 414 0.19 -32.69 -11.98
N VAL A 415 1.47 -32.74 -12.34
CA VAL A 415 2.04 -31.76 -13.25
C VAL A 415 1.82 -32.33 -14.64
N ASP A 416 0.77 -31.85 -15.33
CA ASP A 416 0.65 -32.08 -16.76
C ASP A 416 1.82 -31.35 -17.44
N GLY A 417 2.70 -32.12 -18.07
CA GLY A 417 3.97 -31.67 -18.67
C GLY A 417 3.79 -30.92 -19.96
#